data_AF-C1IZU0-F1
#
_entry.id   AF-C1IZU0-F1
#
_cell.length_a   1.000
_cell.length_b   1.000
_cell.length_c   1.000
_cell.angle_alpha   90.00
_cell.angle_beta   90.00
_cell.angle_gamma   90.00
#
_symmetry.space_group_name_H-M   'P 1'
#
loop_
_entity.id
_entity.type
_entity.pdbx_description
1 polymer ?
#
loop_
_entity_poly.entity_id
_entity_poly.type
_entity_poly.pdbx_seq_one_letter_code
_entity_poly.pdbx_strand_id
1 'polypeptide(L)'
;LSEAEFGVLKGFVVDVMERLHISQKRIRVAVVEYHDGTHSYIDLKDRKRPSELRRIASSVRYAGSKVASTSEVLKYTLFHIFGKVDRPEASRIALLLTASEEPPPMARSIVRYVQGLKKKKAIVIPVGLGPHASLKQIRLIEKQAPENKAYLLSGVNELEQRRDEILGYLCDLVPDIPVTSLPSQVGQVTRSPELLATPTPLHSSHMILDVVFVLEGSDKIGEANFNKSKEFMEQVIQRMDVSQHSIHISILQFSYAVNVEFSFNETQSKNYILERVQQIRYQGGNKTNTGKALEYLSENTFSSTQGIRKQAPHLVYM
;
A
#
# COMPACT_ATOMS: atom_id res chain seq x y z
N LEU A 1 8.68 -5.36 -22.82
CA LEU A 1 8.20 -4.16 -23.54
C LEU A 1 9.37 -3.23 -23.77
N SER A 2 9.49 -2.65 -24.96
CA SER A 2 10.31 -1.48 -25.25
C SER A 2 9.73 -0.22 -24.60
N GLU A 3 10.50 0.87 -24.58
CA GLU A 3 10.03 2.16 -24.06
C GLU A 3 8.81 2.70 -24.85
N ALA A 4 8.80 2.51 -26.18
CA ALA A 4 7.67 2.90 -27.02
C ALA A 4 6.40 2.10 -26.69
N GLU A 5 6.52 0.78 -26.54
CA GLU A 5 5.39 -0.09 -26.14
C GLU A 5 4.89 0.24 -24.74
N PHE A 6 5.79 0.62 -23.82
CA PHE A 6 5.39 1.11 -22.50
C PHE A 6 4.64 2.44 -22.58
N GLY A 7 4.96 3.30 -23.55
CA GLY A 7 4.18 4.49 -23.88
C GLY A 7 2.72 4.16 -24.23
N VAL A 8 2.50 3.15 -25.09
CA VAL A 8 1.15 2.66 -25.44
C VAL A 8 0.43 2.10 -24.21
N LEU A 9 1.13 1.32 -23.39
CA LEU A 9 0.58 0.77 -22.15
C LEU A 9 0.11 1.87 -21.19
N LYS A 10 0.89 2.94 -21.02
CA LYS A 10 0.49 4.11 -20.22
C LYS A 10 -0.72 4.82 -20.81
N GLY A 11 -0.76 4.98 -22.13
CA GLY A 11 -1.90 5.51 -22.85
C GLY A 11 -3.18 4.74 -22.50
N PHE A 12 -3.14 3.41 -22.61
CA PHE A 12 -4.26 2.54 -22.22
C PHE A 12 -4.70 2.74 -20.76
N VAL A 13 -3.77 2.83 -19.80
CA VAL A 13 -4.12 3.07 -18.38
C VAL A 13 -4.81 4.42 -18.19
N VAL A 14 -4.30 5.48 -18.84
CA VAL A 14 -4.91 6.82 -18.80
C VAL A 14 -6.31 6.78 -19.42
N ASP A 15 -6.47 6.11 -20.55
CA ASP A 15 -7.74 5.91 -21.25
C ASP A 15 -8.79 5.18 -20.40
N VAL A 16 -8.36 4.17 -19.65
CA VAL A 16 -9.18 3.48 -18.66
C VAL A 16 -9.59 4.47 -17.58
N MET A 17 -8.65 5.22 -17.00
CA MET A 17 -8.92 6.22 -15.96
C MET A 17 -9.87 7.35 -16.42
N GLU A 18 -9.87 7.72 -17.70
CA GLU A 18 -10.81 8.71 -18.24
C GLU A 18 -12.25 8.25 -18.25
N ARG A 19 -12.48 6.94 -18.45
CA ARG A 19 -13.81 6.32 -18.48
C ARG A 19 -14.35 6.01 -17.08
N LEU A 20 -13.53 6.14 -16.04
CA LEU A 20 -13.90 5.90 -14.66
C LEU A 20 -14.33 7.19 -13.94
N HIS A 21 -15.41 7.11 -13.17
CA HIS A 21 -15.86 8.19 -12.28
C HIS A 21 -15.01 8.24 -11.00
N ILE A 22 -13.74 8.65 -11.13
CA ILE A 22 -12.75 8.64 -10.05
C ILE A 22 -13.13 9.66 -8.97
N SER A 23 -13.38 9.17 -7.75
CA SER A 23 -13.54 9.97 -6.54
C SER A 23 -13.44 9.07 -5.30
N GLN A 24 -13.12 9.65 -4.14
CA GLN A 24 -13.08 8.91 -2.88
C GLN A 24 -14.43 8.28 -2.50
N LYS A 25 -15.56 8.82 -3.01
CA LYS A 25 -16.91 8.29 -2.77
C LYS A 25 -17.36 7.25 -3.80
N ARG A 26 -16.77 7.22 -5.00
CA ARG A 26 -17.14 6.31 -6.09
C ARG A 26 -15.98 5.38 -6.40
N ILE A 27 -15.20 5.64 -7.44
CA ILE A 27 -14.10 4.77 -7.86
C ILE A 27 -12.79 5.34 -7.32
N ARG A 28 -12.07 4.55 -6.51
CA ARG A 28 -10.69 4.84 -6.09
C ARG A 28 -9.76 4.04 -6.98
N VAL A 29 -8.67 4.65 -7.42
CA VAL A 29 -7.69 4.01 -8.31
C VAL A 29 -6.32 4.00 -7.64
N ALA A 30 -5.55 2.97 -7.91
CA ALA A 30 -4.14 2.90 -7.57
C ALA A 30 -3.37 2.51 -8.83
N VAL A 31 -2.16 3.05 -8.99
CA VAL A 31 -1.28 2.75 -10.12
C VAL A 31 0.07 2.35 -9.56
N VAL A 32 0.45 1.12 -9.89
CA VAL A 32 1.64 0.47 -9.37
C VAL A 32 2.43 -0.08 -10.53
N GLU A 33 3.70 0.30 -10.60
CA GLU A 33 4.68 -0.24 -11.52
C GLU A 33 5.52 -1.30 -10.80
N TYR A 34 5.93 -2.34 -11.51
CA TYR A 34 6.67 -3.44 -10.92
C TYR A 34 7.77 -3.96 -11.82
N HIS A 35 8.93 -4.18 -11.20
CA HIS A 35 10.12 -4.77 -11.77
C HIS A 35 10.63 -5.86 -10.80
N ASP A 36 11.90 -5.86 -10.38
CA ASP A 36 12.37 -6.67 -9.24
C ASP A 36 11.87 -6.14 -7.88
N GLY A 37 11.22 -4.97 -7.87
CA GLY A 37 10.50 -4.38 -6.74
C GLY A 37 9.16 -3.79 -7.21
N THR A 38 8.54 -2.98 -6.35
CA THR A 38 7.24 -2.37 -6.63
C THR A 38 7.26 -0.89 -6.28
N HIS A 39 6.77 -0.03 -7.18
CA HIS A 39 6.68 1.41 -6.99
C HIS A 39 5.23 1.89 -7.15
N SER A 40 4.67 2.45 -6.08
CA SER A 40 3.33 3.06 -6.11
C SER A 40 3.43 4.52 -6.57
N TYR A 41 2.69 4.87 -7.61
CA TYR A 41 2.58 6.24 -8.11
C TYR A 41 1.29 6.92 -7.62
N ILE A 42 0.24 6.13 -7.40
CA ILE A 42 -1.07 6.60 -6.97
C ILE A 42 -1.60 5.60 -5.94
N ASP A 43 -1.98 6.09 -4.76
CA ASP A 43 -2.61 5.28 -3.73
C ASP A 43 -4.13 5.49 -3.71
N LEU A 44 -4.89 4.45 -3.31
CA LEU A 44 -6.35 4.51 -3.26
C LEU A 44 -6.89 5.68 -2.43
N LYS A 45 -6.11 6.16 -1.44
CA LYS A 45 -6.50 7.23 -0.51
C LYS A 45 -6.14 8.64 -1.01
N ASP A 46 -5.46 8.75 -2.14
CA ASP A 46 -5.04 10.04 -2.68
C ASP A 46 -6.26 10.91 -3.02
N ARG A 47 -6.30 12.11 -2.41
CA ARG A 47 -7.36 13.11 -2.61
C ARG A 47 -6.93 14.13 -3.67
N LYS A 48 -6.68 13.64 -4.89
CA LYS A 48 -6.26 14.45 -6.03
C LYS A 48 -7.37 14.54 -7.08
N ARG A 49 -7.31 15.56 -7.95
CA ARG A 49 -8.26 15.69 -9.06
C ARG A 49 -8.05 14.55 -10.07
N PRO A 50 -9.09 14.05 -10.75
CA PRO A 50 -8.93 13.00 -11.76
C PRO A 50 -7.92 13.36 -12.86
N SER A 51 -7.87 14.63 -13.28
CA SER A 51 -6.88 15.12 -14.25
C SER A 51 -5.44 15.04 -13.73
N GLU A 52 -5.22 15.31 -12.44
CA GLU A 52 -3.91 15.20 -11.81
C GLU A 52 -3.47 13.73 -11.69
N LEU A 53 -4.39 12.84 -11.30
CA LEU A 53 -4.14 11.40 -11.26
C LEU A 53 -3.76 10.87 -12.64
N ARG A 54 -4.46 11.28 -13.69
CA ARG A 54 -4.10 10.92 -15.08
C ARG A 54 -2.73 11.46 -15.49
N ARG A 55 -2.38 12.68 -15.08
CA ARG A 55 -1.04 13.24 -15.32
C ARG A 55 0.05 12.43 -14.60
N ILE A 56 -0.21 11.96 -13.39
CA ILE A 56 0.72 11.09 -12.67
C ILE A 56 0.89 9.76 -13.43
N ALA A 57 -0.22 9.13 -13.82
CA ALA A 57 -0.19 7.88 -14.60
C ALA A 57 0.54 8.02 -15.94
N SER A 58 0.38 9.13 -16.66
CA SER A 58 1.11 9.37 -17.91
C SER A 58 2.60 9.66 -17.69
N SER A 59 2.98 10.16 -16.51
CA SER A 59 4.37 10.47 -16.13
C SER A 59 5.17 9.28 -15.60
N VAL A 60 4.56 8.10 -15.45
CA VAL A 60 5.26 6.87 -15.02
C VAL A 60 6.45 6.62 -15.94
N ARG A 61 7.62 6.39 -15.34
CA ARG A 61 8.87 6.19 -16.08
C ARG A 61 9.02 4.74 -16.51
N TYR A 62 9.58 4.54 -17.69
CA TYR A 62 9.96 3.21 -18.15
C TYR A 62 11.17 2.71 -17.35
N ALA A 63 10.99 1.62 -16.59
CA ALA A 63 12.06 1.07 -15.76
C ALA A 63 13.12 0.29 -16.57
N GLY A 64 12.72 -0.33 -17.69
CA GLY A 64 13.65 -1.12 -18.52
C GLY A 64 14.33 -2.29 -17.80
N SER A 65 13.75 -2.75 -16.68
CA SER A 65 14.34 -3.81 -15.86
C SER A 65 14.38 -5.15 -16.61
N LYS A 66 15.40 -5.96 -16.29
CA LYS A 66 15.51 -7.35 -16.77
C LYS A 66 14.48 -8.28 -16.15
N VAL A 67 13.92 -7.91 -15.00
CA VAL A 67 12.96 -8.72 -14.24
C VAL A 67 11.74 -7.88 -13.90
N ALA A 68 10.55 -8.45 -14.13
CA ALA A 68 9.30 -7.94 -13.60
C ALA A 68 8.60 -9.05 -12.81
N SER A 69 8.53 -8.88 -11.49
CA SER A 69 8.05 -9.90 -10.56
C SER A 69 6.55 -9.78 -10.31
N THR A 70 5.80 -10.65 -10.98
CA THR A 70 4.36 -10.85 -10.73
C THR A 70 4.10 -11.20 -9.26
N SER A 71 4.96 -12.00 -8.63
CA SER A 71 4.83 -12.36 -7.21
C SER A 71 4.95 -11.16 -6.28
N GLU A 72 5.93 -10.27 -6.51
CA GLU A 72 6.13 -9.08 -5.69
C GLU A 72 4.96 -8.10 -5.80
N VAL A 73 4.45 -7.84 -7.01
CA VAL A 73 3.32 -6.92 -7.17
C VAL A 73 2.02 -7.49 -6.59
N LEU A 74 1.80 -8.82 -6.66
CA LEU A 74 0.65 -9.47 -6.02
C LEU A 74 0.77 -9.44 -4.49
N LYS A 75 1.98 -9.64 -3.95
CA LYS A 75 2.27 -9.47 -2.52
C LYS A 75 1.99 -8.04 -2.07
N TYR A 76 2.48 -7.05 -2.81
CA TYR A 76 2.24 -5.63 -2.54
C TYR A 76 0.74 -5.31 -2.58
N THR A 77 0.03 -5.79 -3.60
CA THR A 77 -1.42 -5.61 -3.73
C THR A 77 -2.18 -6.21 -2.55
N LEU A 78 -1.80 -7.41 -2.10
CA LEU A 78 -2.43 -8.10 -0.98
C LEU A 78 -2.23 -7.39 0.36
N PHE A 79 -0.99 -7.01 0.68
CA PHE A 79 -0.62 -6.54 2.01
C PHE A 79 -0.62 -5.02 2.15
N HIS A 80 -0.35 -4.27 1.08
CA HIS A 80 -0.30 -2.80 1.11
C HIS A 80 -1.59 -2.19 0.57
N ILE A 81 -1.98 -2.51 -0.67
CA ILE A 81 -3.15 -1.89 -1.32
C ILE A 81 -4.45 -2.35 -0.65
N PHE A 82 -4.65 -3.66 -0.52
CA PHE A 82 -5.84 -4.27 0.11
C PHE A 82 -5.57 -4.79 1.52
N GLY A 83 -4.46 -4.35 2.15
CA GLY A 83 -4.04 -4.76 3.48
C GLY A 83 -5.10 -4.53 4.55
N LYS A 84 -5.55 -3.27 4.67
CA LYS A 84 -6.66 -2.87 5.56
C LYS A 84 -7.93 -2.68 4.73
N VAL A 85 -8.99 -3.39 5.08
CA VAL A 85 -10.30 -3.25 4.43
C VAL A 85 -11.01 -2.04 5.07
N ASP A 86 -10.76 -0.86 4.51
CA ASP A 86 -11.33 0.41 4.98
C ASP A 86 -12.64 0.79 4.26
N ARG A 87 -13.01 0.01 3.25
CA ARG A 87 -14.17 0.25 2.38
C ARG A 87 -14.82 -1.08 1.99
N PRO A 88 -15.62 -1.68 2.89
CA PRO A 88 -16.19 -3.03 2.69
C PRO A 88 -17.22 -3.09 1.55
N GLU A 89 -17.89 -1.98 1.26
CA GLU A 89 -18.95 -1.86 0.26
C GLU A 89 -18.44 -1.80 -1.19
N ALA A 90 -17.15 -1.51 -1.38
CA ALA A 90 -16.55 -1.43 -2.71
C ALA A 90 -15.99 -2.78 -3.15
N SER A 91 -16.29 -3.17 -4.39
CA SER A 91 -15.57 -4.24 -5.09
C SER A 91 -14.08 -3.90 -5.22
N ARG A 92 -13.22 -4.91 -5.06
CA ARG A 92 -11.76 -4.77 -5.15
C ARG A 92 -11.30 -5.52 -6.39
N ILE A 93 -10.71 -4.82 -7.35
CA ILE A 93 -10.25 -5.42 -8.59
C ILE A 93 -8.82 -4.97 -8.87
N ALA A 94 -7.96 -5.92 -9.22
CA ALA A 94 -6.59 -5.69 -9.66
C ALA A 94 -6.47 -6.07 -11.14
N LEU A 95 -6.25 -5.09 -12.00
CA LEU A 95 -5.95 -5.32 -13.42
C LEU A 95 -4.43 -5.48 -13.57
N LEU A 96 -3.98 -6.72 -13.76
CA LEU A 96 -2.56 -7.07 -13.84
C LEU A 96 -2.10 -7.10 -15.31
N LEU A 97 -1.41 -6.06 -15.75
CA LEU A 97 -0.84 -5.98 -17.10
C LEU A 97 0.56 -6.59 -17.08
N THR A 98 0.77 -7.73 -17.74
CA THR A 98 2.04 -8.46 -17.74
C THR A 98 2.52 -8.79 -19.15
N ALA A 99 3.81 -8.57 -19.41
CA ALA A 99 4.43 -8.77 -20.73
C ALA A 99 5.67 -9.66 -20.68
N SER A 100 5.94 -10.28 -19.52
CA SER A 100 7.16 -11.05 -19.27
C SER A 100 6.90 -12.20 -18.31
N GLU A 101 7.92 -13.04 -18.12
CA GLU A 101 7.94 -14.11 -17.14
C GLU A 101 8.98 -13.82 -16.06
N GLU A 102 8.58 -13.86 -14.79
CA GLU A 102 9.52 -13.79 -13.67
C GLU A 102 10.30 -15.11 -13.48
N PRO A 103 11.52 -15.08 -12.92
CA PRO A 103 12.30 -16.28 -12.65
C PRO A 103 11.53 -17.32 -11.81
N PRO A 104 11.62 -18.64 -12.14
CA PRO A 104 10.86 -19.70 -11.47
C PRO A 104 10.94 -19.73 -9.93
N PRO A 105 12.09 -19.42 -9.27
CA PRO A 105 12.15 -19.37 -7.82
C PRO A 105 11.21 -18.32 -7.20
N MET A 106 10.98 -17.20 -7.89
CA MET A 106 10.10 -16.12 -7.42
C MET A 106 8.62 -16.49 -7.59
N ALA A 107 8.28 -17.20 -8.67
CA ALA A 107 6.91 -17.58 -9.03
C ALA A 107 6.22 -18.56 -8.06
N ARG A 108 6.96 -19.16 -7.11
CA ARG A 108 6.42 -20.15 -6.17
C ARG A 108 5.30 -19.60 -5.28
N SER A 109 5.29 -18.30 -5.02
CA SER A 109 4.34 -17.66 -4.10
C SER A 109 3.10 -17.06 -4.77
N ILE A 110 3.02 -17.03 -6.13
CA ILE A 110 1.87 -16.46 -6.85
C ILE A 110 0.56 -17.02 -6.31
N VAL A 111 0.43 -18.34 -6.24
CA VAL A 111 -0.80 -19.01 -5.80
C VAL A 111 -1.19 -18.57 -4.39
N ARG A 112 -0.22 -18.48 -3.47
CA ARG A 112 -0.46 -18.03 -2.10
C ARG A 112 -1.01 -16.60 -2.05
N TYR A 113 -0.44 -15.69 -2.85
CA TYR A 113 -0.88 -14.28 -2.87
C TYR A 113 -2.25 -14.11 -3.53
N VAL A 114 -2.52 -14.80 -4.63
CA VAL A 114 -3.84 -14.75 -5.30
C VAL A 114 -4.91 -15.36 -4.40
N GLN A 115 -4.62 -16.44 -3.67
CA GLN A 115 -5.55 -16.98 -2.67
C GLN A 115 -5.80 -16.00 -1.52
N GLY A 116 -4.77 -15.25 -1.08
CA GLY A 116 -4.93 -14.17 -0.12
C GLY A 116 -5.85 -13.05 -0.64
N LEU A 117 -5.68 -12.66 -1.90
CA LEU A 117 -6.52 -11.65 -2.56
C LEU A 117 -7.97 -12.13 -2.65
N LYS A 118 -8.19 -13.40 -3.04
CA LYS A 118 -9.51 -14.03 -3.05
C LYS A 118 -10.18 -14.00 -1.67
N LYS A 119 -9.45 -14.34 -0.60
CA LYS A 119 -9.97 -14.28 0.79
C LYS A 119 -10.42 -12.86 1.18
N LYS A 120 -9.81 -11.82 0.60
CA LYS A 120 -10.21 -10.42 0.76
C LYS A 120 -11.27 -9.95 -0.24
N LYS A 121 -11.89 -10.87 -0.99
CA LYS A 121 -12.84 -10.58 -2.07
C LYS A 121 -12.24 -9.62 -3.12
N ALA A 122 -10.94 -9.76 -3.39
CA ALA A 122 -10.26 -9.03 -4.44
C ALA A 122 -10.10 -9.94 -5.67
N ILE A 123 -10.60 -9.45 -6.81
CA ILE A 123 -10.56 -10.11 -8.11
C ILE A 123 -9.28 -9.71 -8.82
N VAL A 124 -8.60 -10.66 -9.47
CA VAL A 124 -7.38 -10.39 -10.22
C VAL A 124 -7.63 -10.71 -11.68
N ILE A 125 -7.53 -9.70 -12.55
CA ILE A 125 -7.74 -9.82 -14.00
C ILE A 125 -6.38 -9.72 -14.68
N PRO A 126 -5.75 -10.85 -15.05
CA PRO A 126 -4.48 -10.83 -15.76
C PRO A 126 -4.69 -10.51 -17.25
N VAL A 127 -3.92 -9.55 -17.75
CA VAL A 127 -3.81 -9.19 -19.17
C VAL A 127 -2.39 -9.49 -19.63
N GLY A 128 -2.22 -10.57 -20.39
CA GLY A 128 -0.96 -10.98 -21.00
C GLY A 128 -0.72 -10.22 -22.30
N LEU A 129 0.46 -9.60 -22.41
CA LEU A 129 0.86 -8.73 -23.52
C LEU A 129 2.04 -9.35 -24.26
N GLY A 130 1.75 -9.89 -25.44
CA GLY A 130 2.77 -10.43 -26.34
C GLY A 130 3.28 -11.83 -25.96
N PRO A 131 4.20 -12.36 -26.77
CA PRO A 131 4.60 -13.76 -26.70
C PRO A 131 5.44 -14.10 -25.46
N HIS A 132 5.98 -13.09 -24.77
CA HIS A 132 6.83 -13.26 -23.59
C HIS A 132 6.05 -13.26 -22.27
N ALA A 133 4.74 -12.96 -22.30
CA ALA A 133 3.91 -13.06 -21.10
C ALA A 133 3.78 -14.52 -20.64
N SER A 134 3.98 -14.78 -19.33
CA SER A 134 3.91 -16.14 -18.81
C SER A 134 2.47 -16.67 -18.78
N LEU A 135 2.11 -17.48 -19.78
CA LEU A 135 0.83 -18.20 -19.81
C LEU A 135 0.64 -19.12 -18.61
N LYS A 136 1.73 -19.69 -18.07
CA LYS A 136 1.69 -20.55 -16.89
C LYS A 136 1.20 -19.75 -15.67
N GLN A 137 1.75 -18.56 -15.45
CA GLN A 137 1.36 -17.70 -14.33
C GLN A 137 -0.06 -17.18 -14.48
N ILE A 138 -0.44 -16.75 -15.69
CA ILE A 138 -1.80 -16.27 -15.99
C ILE A 138 -2.83 -17.36 -15.68
N ARG A 139 -2.60 -18.60 -16.15
CA ARG A 139 -3.49 -19.74 -15.87
C ARG A 139 -3.54 -20.10 -14.38
N LEU A 140 -2.44 -19.91 -13.64
CA LEU A 140 -2.45 -20.12 -12.19
C LEU A 140 -3.37 -19.11 -11.49
N ILE A 141 -3.38 -17.86 -11.93
CA ILE A 141 -4.25 -16.79 -11.41
C ILE A 141 -5.72 -17.08 -11.74
N GLU A 142 -6.01 -17.38 -13.01
CA GLU A 142 -7.36 -17.69 -13.52
C GLU A 142 -8.01 -18.85 -12.77
N LYS A 143 -7.25 -19.92 -12.49
CA LYS A 143 -7.75 -21.07 -11.74
C LYS A 143 -8.14 -20.79 -10.29
N GLN A 144 -7.74 -19.66 -9.71
CA GLN A 144 -8.06 -19.38 -8.30
C GLN A 144 -9.52 -18.95 -8.09
N ALA A 145 -10.16 -18.32 -9.08
CA ALA A 145 -11.53 -17.82 -8.95
C ALA A 145 -12.18 -17.66 -10.34
N PRO A 146 -13.47 -18.00 -10.52
CA PRO A 146 -14.15 -17.86 -11.82
C PRO A 146 -14.22 -16.41 -12.32
N GLU A 147 -14.12 -15.43 -11.41
CA GLU A 147 -14.10 -14.00 -11.73
C GLU A 147 -12.73 -13.53 -12.25
N ASN A 148 -11.67 -14.33 -12.13
CA ASN A 148 -10.32 -13.99 -12.57
C ASN A 148 -10.15 -14.22 -14.10
N LYS A 149 -11.04 -13.67 -14.92
CA LYS A 149 -10.99 -13.79 -16.38
C LYS A 149 -9.66 -13.26 -16.91
N ALA A 150 -8.97 -14.08 -17.70
CA ALA A 150 -7.72 -13.69 -18.34
C ALA A 150 -7.94 -13.10 -19.74
N TYR A 151 -7.12 -12.12 -20.10
CA TYR A 151 -7.06 -11.56 -21.45
C TYR A 151 -5.66 -11.81 -22.02
N LEU A 152 -5.56 -12.48 -23.16
CA LEU A 152 -4.30 -12.71 -23.85
C LEU A 152 -4.30 -11.91 -25.15
N LEU A 153 -3.30 -11.05 -25.31
CA LEU A 153 -3.14 -10.14 -26.43
C LEU A 153 -1.82 -10.40 -27.12
N SER A 154 -1.76 -10.24 -28.43
CA SER A 154 -0.52 -10.43 -29.20
C SER A 154 0.51 -9.33 -28.93
N GLY A 155 0.10 -8.21 -28.32
CA GLY A 155 0.96 -7.10 -27.94
C GLY A 155 0.17 -5.91 -27.39
N VAL A 156 0.87 -4.80 -27.12
CA VAL A 156 0.25 -3.59 -26.54
C VAL A 156 -0.72 -2.89 -27.49
N ASN A 157 -0.58 -3.07 -28.80
CA ASN A 157 -1.43 -2.40 -29.79
C ASN A 157 -2.87 -2.92 -29.81
N GLU A 158 -3.11 -4.13 -29.30
CA GLU A 158 -4.47 -4.70 -29.19
C GLU A 158 -5.23 -4.19 -27.95
N LEU A 159 -4.55 -3.51 -27.02
CA LEU A 159 -5.16 -2.99 -25.80
C LEU A 159 -6.31 -2.03 -26.08
N GLU A 160 -6.15 -1.15 -27.08
CA GLU A 160 -7.21 -0.21 -27.46
C GLU A 160 -8.46 -0.91 -27.98
N GLN A 161 -8.28 -1.97 -28.77
CA GLN A 161 -9.39 -2.74 -29.36
C GLN A 161 -10.16 -3.54 -28.31
N ARG A 162 -9.46 -4.01 -27.28
CA ARG A 162 -10.03 -4.84 -26.20
C ARG A 162 -10.44 -4.04 -24.97
N ARG A 163 -10.15 -2.73 -24.95
CA ARG A 163 -10.42 -1.82 -23.81
C ARG A 163 -11.87 -1.88 -23.36
N ASP A 164 -12.81 -1.71 -24.28
CA ASP A 164 -14.23 -1.58 -23.92
C ASP A 164 -14.81 -2.92 -23.45
N GLU A 165 -14.29 -4.06 -23.95
CA GLU A 165 -14.61 -5.38 -23.41
C GLU A 165 -14.07 -5.57 -21.98
N ILE A 166 -12.81 -5.17 -21.74
CA ILE A 166 -12.19 -5.26 -20.40
C ILE A 166 -12.96 -4.37 -19.42
N LEU A 167 -13.28 -3.13 -19.80
CA LEU A 167 -14.05 -2.21 -18.97
C LEU A 167 -15.48 -2.68 -18.72
N GLY A 168 -16.15 -3.24 -19.73
CA GLY A 168 -17.49 -3.82 -19.57
C GLY A 168 -17.48 -4.92 -18.51
N TYR A 169 -16.56 -5.87 -18.63
CA TYR A 169 -16.41 -6.94 -17.64
C TYR A 169 -16.08 -6.42 -16.23
N LEU A 170 -15.20 -5.41 -16.12
CA LEU A 170 -14.90 -4.77 -14.85
C LEU A 170 -16.14 -4.14 -14.18
N CYS A 171 -17.01 -3.52 -14.98
CA CYS A 171 -18.26 -2.93 -14.50
C CYS A 171 -19.26 -4.00 -14.04
N ASP A 172 -19.40 -5.11 -14.77
CA ASP A 172 -20.32 -6.20 -14.43
C ASP A 172 -19.96 -6.91 -13.10
N LEU A 173 -18.68 -6.85 -12.69
CA LEU A 173 -18.21 -7.38 -11.41
C LEU A 173 -18.56 -6.49 -10.21
N VAL A 174 -19.10 -5.29 -10.45
CA VAL A 174 -19.56 -4.39 -9.39
C VAL A 174 -21.06 -4.60 -9.21
N PRO A 175 -21.53 -5.06 -8.02
CA PRO A 175 -22.95 -5.21 -7.80
C PRO A 175 -23.64 -3.84 -7.91
N ASP A 176 -24.74 -3.79 -8.66
CA ASP A 176 -25.61 -2.62 -8.73
C ASP A 176 -26.08 -2.28 -7.31
N ILE A 177 -25.62 -1.14 -6.79
CA ILE A 177 -26.22 -0.58 -5.58
C ILE A 177 -27.63 -0.16 -5.99
N PRO A 178 -28.71 -0.68 -5.37
CA PRO A 178 -30.04 -0.21 -5.67
C PRO A 178 -30.09 1.29 -5.36
N VAL A 179 -30.21 2.10 -6.41
CA VAL A 179 -30.45 3.53 -6.31
C VAL A 179 -31.83 3.68 -5.67
N THR A 180 -31.85 3.79 -4.34
CA THR A 180 -33.05 4.27 -3.66
C THR A 180 -33.21 5.72 -4.11
N SER A 181 -34.31 5.98 -4.80
CA SER A 181 -34.70 7.25 -5.39
C SER A 181 -34.60 8.40 -4.40
N LEU A 182 -33.89 9.46 -4.79
CA LEU A 182 -34.15 10.80 -4.27
C LEU A 182 -34.57 11.66 -5.46
N PRO A 183 -35.76 12.31 -5.41
CA PRO A 183 -36.21 13.16 -6.48
C PRO A 183 -35.24 14.32 -6.69
N SER A 184 -34.96 14.61 -7.95
CA SER A 184 -34.30 15.82 -8.40
C SER A 184 -35.05 17.05 -7.88
N GLN A 185 -34.51 17.71 -6.86
CA GLN A 185 -34.79 19.12 -6.63
C GLN A 185 -33.63 19.94 -7.15
N VAL A 186 -33.88 20.61 -8.27
CA VAL A 186 -33.06 21.71 -8.77
C VAL A 186 -33.21 22.85 -7.76
N GLY A 187 -32.29 22.91 -6.78
CA GLY A 187 -32.16 24.02 -5.86
C GLY A 187 -31.30 25.12 -6.49
N GLN A 188 -31.91 26.27 -6.73
CA GLN A 188 -31.28 27.48 -7.26
C GLN A 188 -30.06 27.92 -6.43
N VAL A 189 -29.08 28.47 -7.15
CA VAL A 189 -27.90 29.14 -6.62
C VAL A 189 -28.35 30.36 -5.81
N THR A 190 -28.10 30.34 -4.50
CA THR A 190 -28.11 31.55 -3.68
C THR A 190 -26.72 31.73 -3.08
N ARG A 191 -26.06 32.80 -3.52
CA ARG A 191 -24.76 33.28 -3.04
C ARG A 191 -24.96 33.83 -1.62
N SER A 192 -24.16 33.40 -0.66
CA SER A 192 -24.17 33.94 0.71
C SER A 192 -22.78 34.44 1.11
N PRO A 193 -22.69 35.46 1.99
CA PRO A 193 -21.53 36.35 2.06
C PRO A 193 -20.40 35.81 2.94
N GLU A 194 -19.22 36.29 2.59
CA GLU A 194 -17.96 36.30 3.32
C GLU A 194 -18.17 36.60 4.82
N LEU A 195 -17.81 35.66 5.69
CA LEU A 195 -17.65 35.89 7.13
C LEU A 195 -16.22 35.55 7.51
N LEU A 196 -15.52 36.56 8.01
CA LEU A 196 -14.18 36.50 8.57
C LEU A 196 -14.05 35.32 9.54
N ALA A 197 -13.15 34.39 9.22
CA ALA A 197 -12.67 33.41 10.18
C ALA A 197 -11.35 33.91 10.78
N THR A 198 -11.39 34.36 12.03
CA THR A 198 -10.24 34.42 12.93
C THR A 198 -9.57 33.04 13.02
N PRO A 199 -8.23 32.96 13.19
CA PRO A 199 -7.53 31.68 13.26
C PRO A 199 -7.79 31.00 14.61
N THR A 200 -8.72 30.06 14.65
CA THR A 200 -8.79 29.09 15.73
C THR A 200 -7.69 28.03 15.55
N PRO A 201 -7.03 27.58 16.63
CA PRO A 201 -6.02 26.53 16.54
C PRO A 201 -6.67 25.26 15.99
N LEU A 202 -5.98 24.57 15.08
CA LEU A 202 -6.42 23.27 14.56
C LEU A 202 -6.83 22.38 15.74
N HIS A 203 -8.12 22.04 15.80
CA HIS A 203 -8.63 20.94 16.59
C HIS A 203 -7.83 19.70 16.19
N SER A 204 -6.99 19.21 17.10
CA SER A 204 -6.34 17.92 17.01
C SER A 204 -7.43 16.87 16.80
N SER A 205 -7.52 16.32 15.58
CA SER A 205 -8.17 15.04 15.40
C SER A 205 -7.39 14.04 16.25
N HIS A 206 -8.02 13.40 17.23
CA HIS A 206 -7.43 12.32 18.01
C HIS A 206 -6.90 11.24 17.06
N MET A 207 -5.60 11.29 16.75
CA MET A 207 -4.96 10.36 15.82
C MET A 207 -4.61 9.08 16.57
N ILE A 208 -5.42 8.04 16.36
CA ILE A 208 -5.11 6.69 16.85
C ILE A 208 -4.06 6.09 15.91
N LEU A 209 -2.85 5.82 16.42
CA LEU A 209 -1.71 5.31 15.63
C LEU A 209 -0.85 4.37 16.48
N ASP A 210 -0.35 3.29 15.90
CA ASP A 210 0.67 2.43 16.51
C ASP A 210 2.01 2.70 15.81
N VAL A 211 3.01 3.16 16.55
CA VAL A 211 4.33 3.55 16.03
C VAL A 211 5.39 2.57 16.53
N VAL A 212 6.25 2.09 15.64
CA VAL A 212 7.43 1.30 16.02
C VAL A 212 8.69 2.05 15.64
N PHE A 213 9.58 2.26 16.60
CA PHE A 213 10.95 2.70 16.35
C PHE A 213 11.88 1.50 16.30
N VAL A 214 12.72 1.40 15.26
CA VAL A 214 13.65 0.29 15.07
C VAL A 214 15.04 0.87 14.91
N LEU A 215 15.83 0.84 15.98
CA LEU A 215 17.14 1.45 16.04
C LEU A 215 18.22 0.44 15.67
N GLU A 216 19.10 0.79 14.74
CA GLU A 216 20.32 0.00 14.51
C GLU A 216 21.28 0.20 15.70
N GLY A 217 21.65 -0.88 16.37
CA GLY A 217 22.57 -0.92 17.52
C GLY A 217 23.82 -1.75 17.22
N SER A 218 24.33 -1.70 15.99
CA SER A 218 25.50 -2.48 15.54
C SER A 218 26.84 -1.76 15.79
N ASP A 219 27.94 -2.52 15.83
CA ASP A 219 29.30 -1.93 15.94
C ASP A 219 29.66 -1.06 14.74
N LYS A 220 28.92 -1.17 13.63
CA LYS A 220 29.06 -0.32 12.46
C LYS A 220 28.51 1.09 12.69
N ILE A 221 27.42 1.24 13.44
CA ILE A 221 26.91 2.56 13.83
C ILE A 221 27.76 3.13 14.98
N GLY A 222 28.12 2.27 15.94
CA GLY A 222 28.83 2.63 17.17
C GLY A 222 27.95 3.38 18.19
N GLU A 223 28.31 3.26 19.47
CA GLU A 223 27.52 3.78 20.60
C GLU A 223 27.24 5.30 20.50
N ALA A 224 28.21 6.10 20.07
CA ALA A 224 28.05 7.54 19.97
C ALA A 224 26.97 7.96 18.95
N ASN A 225 26.85 7.26 17.82
CA ASN A 225 25.81 7.54 16.83
C ASN A 225 24.48 6.89 17.20
N PHE A 226 24.49 5.73 17.86
CA PHE A 226 23.29 5.16 18.47
C PHE A 226 22.65 6.14 19.45
N ASN A 227 23.44 6.79 20.32
CA ASN A 227 22.93 7.78 21.26
C ASN A 227 22.27 8.98 20.57
N LYS A 228 22.80 9.43 19.42
CA LYS A 228 22.14 10.47 18.59
C LYS A 228 20.79 9.99 18.04
N SER A 229 20.71 8.74 17.57
CA SER A 229 19.44 8.15 17.11
C SER A 229 18.43 8.03 18.26
N LYS A 230 18.89 7.68 19.46
CA LYS A 230 18.07 7.64 20.68
C LYS A 230 17.53 9.01 21.06
N GLU A 231 18.37 10.04 21.06
CA GLU A 231 17.98 11.43 21.31
C GLU A 231 16.96 11.93 20.28
N PHE A 232 17.16 11.62 18.99
CA PHE A 232 16.21 11.95 17.94
C PHE A 232 14.85 11.28 18.18
N MET A 233 14.84 9.98 18.47
CA MET A 233 13.62 9.25 18.82
C MET A 233 12.92 9.89 20.02
N GLU A 234 13.65 10.26 21.07
CA GLU A 234 13.10 10.93 22.26
C GLU A 234 12.39 12.25 21.89
N GLN A 235 13.03 13.09 21.09
CA GLN A 235 12.46 14.36 20.61
C GLN A 235 11.19 14.16 19.78
N VAL A 236 11.14 13.09 18.97
CA VAL A 236 9.95 12.74 18.19
C VAL A 236 8.82 12.31 19.12
N ILE A 237 9.08 11.43 20.09
CA ILE A 237 8.09 10.93 21.06
C ILE A 237 7.52 12.08 21.91
N GLN A 238 8.35 13.03 22.33
CA GLN A 238 7.91 14.20 23.11
C GLN A 238 6.80 14.99 22.39
N ARG A 239 6.88 15.09 21.05
CA ARG A 239 5.92 15.83 20.20
C ARG A 239 4.66 15.03 19.85
N MET A 240 4.66 13.71 20.07
CA MET A 240 3.52 12.84 19.81
C MET A 240 2.47 12.90 20.94
N ASP A 241 1.19 12.75 20.61
CA ASP A 241 0.12 12.60 21.60
C ASP A 241 0.03 11.14 22.09
N VAL A 242 1.03 10.74 22.89
CA VAL A 242 1.14 9.38 23.42
C VAL A 242 0.22 9.20 24.62
N SER A 243 -0.76 8.32 24.48
CA SER A 243 -1.67 7.94 25.57
C SER A 243 -2.36 6.61 25.27
N GLN A 244 -3.00 6.04 26.30
CA GLN A 244 -3.77 4.80 26.17
C GLN A 244 -4.84 4.85 25.05
N HIS A 245 -5.36 6.04 24.72
CA HIS A 245 -6.44 6.23 23.74
C HIS A 245 -5.99 6.88 22.42
N SER A 246 -4.71 7.21 22.26
CA SER A 246 -4.19 7.95 21.11
C SER A 246 -3.01 7.19 20.48
N ILE A 247 -1.78 7.71 20.53
CA ILE A 247 -0.61 7.06 19.95
C ILE A 247 -0.02 6.02 20.91
N HIS A 248 0.20 4.80 20.42
CA HIS A 248 0.94 3.74 21.12
C HIS A 248 2.32 3.55 20.48
N ILE A 249 3.32 3.19 21.27
CA ILE A 249 4.71 3.05 20.83
C ILE A 249 5.27 1.68 21.18
N SER A 250 6.06 1.12 20.28
CA SER A 250 7.01 0.03 20.54
C SER A 250 8.40 0.44 20.05
N ILE A 251 9.44 -0.05 20.72
CA ILE A 251 10.83 0.27 20.43
C ILE A 251 11.62 -1.03 20.34
N LEU A 252 12.31 -1.21 19.22
CA LEU A 252 13.20 -2.32 18.96
C LEU A 252 14.61 -1.79 18.72
N GLN A 253 15.59 -2.59 19.10
CA GLN A 253 16.97 -2.43 18.70
C GLN A 253 17.39 -3.63 17.85
N PHE A 254 18.24 -3.44 16.85
CA PHE A 254 18.77 -4.56 16.07
C PHE A 254 20.24 -4.41 15.72
N SER A 255 20.95 -5.54 15.77
CA SER A 255 22.24 -5.74 15.10
C SER A 255 22.16 -7.07 14.35
N TYR A 256 22.82 -8.12 14.84
CA TYR A 256 22.63 -9.49 14.35
C TYR A 256 21.33 -10.11 14.88
N ALA A 257 20.94 -9.74 16.10
CA ALA A 257 19.69 -10.11 16.75
C ALA A 257 18.83 -8.86 17.00
N VAL A 258 17.53 -9.09 17.16
CA VAL A 258 16.55 -8.06 17.51
C VAL A 258 16.32 -8.12 19.02
N ASN A 259 16.39 -6.98 19.68
CA ASN A 259 16.05 -6.81 21.08
C ASN A 259 14.80 -5.92 21.19
N VAL A 260 13.85 -6.33 22.03
CA VAL A 260 12.64 -5.54 22.32
C VAL A 260 12.94 -4.65 23.52
N GLU A 261 13.02 -3.35 23.30
CA GLU A 261 13.31 -2.38 24.36
C GLU A 261 12.02 -1.92 25.07
N PHE A 262 10.93 -1.81 24.29
CA PHE A 262 9.60 -1.45 24.76
C PHE A 262 8.50 -2.03 23.86
N SER A 263 7.47 -2.64 24.45
CA SER A 263 6.36 -3.30 23.72
C SER A 263 5.03 -2.54 23.85
N PHE A 264 4.14 -2.72 22.87
CA PHE A 264 2.77 -2.17 22.93
C PHE A 264 1.94 -2.72 24.11
N ASN A 265 2.30 -3.89 24.65
CA ASN A 265 1.65 -4.48 25.82
C ASN A 265 2.01 -3.76 27.14
N GLU A 266 3.03 -2.91 27.14
CA GLU A 266 3.42 -2.12 28.30
C GLU A 266 2.58 -0.83 28.43
N THR A 267 2.70 -0.14 29.56
CA THR A 267 1.93 1.08 29.85
C THR A 267 2.18 2.19 28.82
N GLN A 268 1.15 2.53 28.05
CA GLN A 268 1.21 3.55 26.99
C GLN A 268 1.01 4.97 27.56
N SER A 269 1.99 5.42 28.34
CA SER A 269 2.06 6.77 28.92
C SER A 269 3.33 7.47 28.46
N LYS A 270 3.21 8.72 27.99
CA LYS A 270 4.36 9.50 27.50
C LYS A 270 5.53 9.51 28.49
N ASN A 271 5.26 9.80 29.75
CA ASN A 271 6.32 9.92 30.76
C ASN A 271 7.02 8.58 31.01
N TYR A 272 6.24 7.50 31.12
CA TYR A 272 6.78 6.15 31.34
C TYR A 272 7.66 5.69 30.16
N ILE A 273 7.22 5.99 28.93
CA ILE A 273 7.97 5.65 27.73
C ILE A 273 9.28 6.45 27.66
N LEU A 274 9.25 7.75 27.94
CA LEU A 274 10.46 8.57 27.94
C LEU A 274 11.47 8.13 29.01
N GLU A 275 11.01 7.75 30.21
CA GLU A 275 11.86 7.13 31.23
C GLU A 275 12.50 5.83 30.73
N ARG A 276 11.72 4.98 30.04
CA ARG A 276 12.23 3.73 29.47
C ARG A 276 13.25 3.99 28.37
N VAL A 277 13.00 4.96 27.49
CA VAL A 277 13.92 5.38 26.41
C VAL A 277 15.29 5.78 26.97
N GLN A 278 15.31 6.52 28.08
CA GLN A 278 16.57 6.93 28.70
C GLN A 278 17.40 5.74 29.17
N GLN A 279 16.74 4.65 29.60
CA GLN A 279 17.38 3.42 30.06
C GLN A 279 17.87 2.48 28.95
N ILE A 280 17.47 2.72 27.69
CA ILE A 280 17.92 1.89 26.56
C ILE A 280 19.43 1.99 26.43
N ARG A 281 20.08 0.83 26.41
CA ARG A 281 21.52 0.67 26.26
C ARG A 281 21.87 0.25 24.84
N TYR A 282 23.01 0.71 24.37
CA TYR A 282 23.58 0.25 23.11
C TYR A 282 23.85 -1.27 23.17
N GLN A 283 23.30 -2.03 22.23
CA GLN A 283 23.36 -3.49 22.17
C GLN A 283 24.72 -3.98 21.66
N GLY A 284 25.32 -3.28 20.71
CA GLY A 284 26.49 -3.75 19.98
C GLY A 284 26.21 -4.93 19.05
N GLY A 285 27.26 -5.35 18.34
CA GLY A 285 27.23 -6.53 17.49
C GLY A 285 27.91 -6.31 16.16
N ASN A 286 28.75 -7.28 15.79
CA ASN A 286 29.64 -7.21 14.63
C ASN A 286 28.96 -7.27 13.26
N LYS A 287 27.63 -7.43 13.20
CA LYS A 287 26.85 -7.55 11.97
C LYS A 287 25.51 -6.83 12.09
N THR A 288 25.06 -6.25 10.99
CA THR A 288 23.73 -5.67 10.83
C THR A 288 22.85 -6.65 10.05
N ASN A 289 21.67 -6.96 10.57
CA ASN A 289 20.69 -7.82 9.91
C ASN A 289 19.30 -7.17 9.87
N THR A 290 19.15 -6.22 8.94
CA THR A 290 17.87 -5.52 8.71
C THR A 290 16.76 -6.47 8.27
N GLY A 291 17.09 -7.52 7.51
CA GLY A 291 16.10 -8.52 7.08
C GLY A 291 15.44 -9.22 8.27
N LYS A 292 16.24 -9.64 9.26
CA LYS A 292 15.74 -10.25 10.50
C LYS A 292 14.95 -9.27 11.37
N ALA A 293 15.32 -7.99 11.37
CA ALA A 293 14.54 -6.95 12.05
C ALA A 293 13.15 -6.79 11.43
N LEU A 294 13.06 -6.75 10.10
CA LEU A 294 11.80 -6.66 9.37
C LEU A 294 10.94 -7.92 9.51
N GLU A 295 11.55 -9.10 9.50
CA GLU A 295 10.88 -10.38 9.78
C GLU A 295 10.30 -10.38 11.20
N TYR A 296 11.09 -9.98 12.20
CA TYR A 296 10.63 -9.89 13.59
C TYR A 296 9.45 -8.92 13.75
N LEU A 297 9.53 -7.74 13.13
CA LEU A 297 8.42 -6.78 13.11
C LEU A 297 7.13 -7.41 12.56
N SER A 298 7.23 -8.07 11.40
CA SER A 298 6.10 -8.67 10.71
C SER A 298 5.47 -9.83 11.49
N GLU A 299 6.29 -10.70 12.07
CA GLU A 299 5.82 -11.94 12.69
C GLU A 299 5.49 -11.78 14.17
N ASN A 300 6.19 -10.89 14.89
CA ASN A 300 6.10 -10.76 16.34
C ASN A 300 5.47 -9.43 16.72
N THR A 301 6.09 -8.30 16.39
CA THR A 301 5.62 -6.97 16.84
C THR A 301 4.22 -6.66 16.35
N PHE A 302 3.87 -7.05 15.11
CA PHE A 302 2.54 -6.87 14.53
C PHE A 302 1.59 -8.05 14.73
N SER A 303 1.93 -9.00 15.59
CA SER A 303 1.02 -10.08 15.98
C SER A 303 -0.13 -9.55 16.84
N SER A 304 -1.33 -10.12 16.67
CA SER A 304 -2.52 -9.75 17.45
C SER A 304 -2.39 -10.02 18.95
N THR A 305 -1.39 -10.79 19.38
CA THR A 305 -1.09 -11.08 20.79
C THR A 305 -0.13 -10.06 21.42
N GLN A 306 0.43 -9.14 20.64
CA GLN A 306 1.43 -8.18 21.08
C GLN A 306 0.87 -6.75 21.19
N GLY A 307 -0.39 -6.59 21.57
CA GLY A 307 -0.97 -5.29 21.96
C GLY A 307 -1.35 -4.35 20.82
N ILE A 308 -1.12 -4.76 19.56
CA ILE A 308 -1.52 -3.98 18.37
C ILE A 308 -3.03 -3.79 18.26
N ARG A 309 -3.44 -2.58 17.90
CA ARG A 309 -4.84 -2.21 17.76
C ARG A 309 -5.28 -2.33 16.31
N LYS A 310 -6.23 -3.21 16.04
CA LYS A 310 -6.77 -3.47 14.68
C LYS A 310 -7.24 -2.20 13.96
N GLN A 311 -7.75 -1.22 14.71
CA GLN A 311 -8.26 0.06 14.23
C GLN A 311 -7.19 1.13 14.00
N ALA A 312 -5.97 0.96 14.52
CA ALA A 312 -4.88 1.93 14.38
C ALA A 312 -4.08 1.65 13.08
N PRO A 313 -3.72 2.66 12.26
CA PRO A 313 -2.62 2.53 11.30
C PRO A 313 -1.31 2.17 12.02
N HIS A 314 -0.41 1.45 11.35
CA HIS A 314 0.91 1.13 11.93
C HIS A 314 1.97 1.90 11.13
N LEU A 315 2.90 2.55 11.82
CA LEU A 315 4.00 3.29 11.22
C LEU A 315 5.32 2.77 11.79
N VAL A 316 6.32 2.58 10.94
CA VAL A 316 7.66 2.16 11.35
C VAL A 316 8.65 3.26 11.01
N TYR A 317 9.43 3.69 12.00
CA TYR A 317 10.62 4.51 11.82
C TYR A 317 11.85 3.61 11.98
N MET A 318 12.69 3.54 10.94
CA MET A 318 13.96 2.84 10.93
C MET A 318 15.08 3.81 10.55
#